data_AF-A0A1H3DW98-F1
#
_entry.id   AF-A0A1H3DW98-F1
#
_cell.length_a   1.000
_cell.length_b   1.000
_cell.length_c   1.000
_cell.angle_alpha   90.00
_cell.angle_beta   90.00
_cell.angle_gamma   90.00
#
_symmetry.space_group_name_H-M   'P 1'
#
loop_
_entity.id
_entity.type
_entity.pdbx_description
1 polymer ?
#
loop_
_entity_poly.entity_id
_entity_poly.type
_entity_poly.pdbx_seq_one_letter_code
_entity_poly.pdbx_strand_id
1 'polypeptide(L)' 'MANPDDYRFVVLDAVERLRRDAEAVNGADRYDQGRQMAYYEILQRILDSAETVGMTADEVGMQGFDPGALIGVRSNRAA' A
#
# COMPACT_ATOMS: atom_id res chain seq x y z
N MET A 1 24.13 13.87 -3.34
CA MET A 1 22.81 14.23 -2.82
C MET A 1 21.82 13.39 -3.60
N ALA A 2 20.94 12.64 -2.93
CA ALA A 2 19.92 11.87 -3.64
C ALA A 2 18.92 12.83 -4.32
N ASN A 3 18.60 12.56 -5.58
CA ASN A 3 17.65 13.34 -6.36
C ASN A 3 16.22 12.98 -5.87
N PRO A 4 15.28 13.94 -5.77
CA PRO A 4 13.84 13.65 -5.66
C PRO A 4 13.35 12.47 -6.51
N ASP A 5 13.88 12.30 -7.73
CA ASP A 5 13.54 11.15 -8.59
C ASP A 5 13.99 9.81 -8.01
N ASP A 6 15.14 9.76 -7.33
CA ASP A 6 15.64 8.55 -6.65
C ASP A 6 14.72 8.17 -5.50
N TYR A 7 14.24 9.16 -4.75
CA TYR A 7 13.27 8.94 -3.66
C TYR A 7 11.94 8.42 -4.18
N ARG A 8 11.43 9.00 -5.27
CA ARG A 8 10.20 8.52 -5.92
C ARG A 8 10.35 7.08 -6.39
N PHE A 9 11.47 6.74 -7.03
CA PHE A 9 11.75 5.37 -7.46
C PHE A 9 11.73 4.40 -6.29
N VAL A 10 12.40 4.72 -5.18
CA VAL A 10 12.44 3.87 -3.98
C VAL A 10 11.05 3.67 -3.37
N VAL A 11 10.22 4.73 -3.32
CA VAL A 11 8.85 4.61 -2.81
C VAL A 11 8.00 3.69 -3.69
N LEU A 12 8.06 3.87 -5.01
CA LEU A 12 7.29 3.04 -5.95
C LEU A 12 7.74 1.58 -5.90
N ASP A 13 9.04 1.32 -5.86
CA ASP A 13 9.60 -0.03 -5.74
C ASP A 13 9.20 -0.69 -4.41
N ALA A 14 9.25 0.07 -3.30
CA ALA A 14 8.85 -0.41 -1.99
C ALA A 14 7.35 -0.77 -1.94
N VAL A 15 6.47 0.08 -2.49
CA VAL A 15 5.02 -0.17 -2.55
C VAL A 15 4.73 -1.43 -3.37
N GLU A 16 5.31 -1.54 -4.57
CA GLU A 16 5.09 -2.70 -5.43
C GLU A 16 5.61 -3.99 -4.78
N ARG A 17 6.78 -3.95 -4.15
CA ARG A 17 7.34 -5.10 -3.44
C ARG A 17 6.43 -5.53 -2.28
N LEU A 18 5.95 -4.57 -1.49
CA LEU A 18 5.08 -4.86 -0.35
C LEU A 18 3.74 -5.45 -0.80
N ARG A 19 3.18 -4.95 -1.91
CA ARG A 19 1.98 -5.52 -2.54
C ARG A 19 2.20 -6.97 -2.96
N ARG A 20 3.31 -7.26 -3.64
CA ARG A 20 3.67 -8.64 -4.03
C ARG A 20 3.86 -9.54 -2.82
N ASP A 21 4.52 -9.05 -1.76
CA ASP A 21 4.71 -9.82 -0.54
C ASP A 21 3.36 -10.14 0.12
N ALA A 22 2.40 -9.21 0.10
CA ALA A 22 1.04 -9.43 0.59
C ALA A 22 0.28 -10.48 -0.22
N GLU A 23 0.38 -10.42 -1.55
CA GLU A 23 -0.25 -11.36 -2.49
C GLU A 23 0.42 -12.74 -2.47
N ALA A 24 1.70 -12.81 -2.14
CA ALA A 24 2.45 -14.05 -2.04
C ALA A 24 2.18 -14.80 -0.73
N VAL A 25 1.57 -14.17 0.28
CA VAL A 25 1.11 -14.87 1.47
C VAL A 25 -0.03 -15.81 1.09
N ASN A 26 0.27 -17.10 1.01
CA ASN A 26 -0.64 -18.14 0.53
C ASN A 26 -1.08 -19.13 1.62
N GLY A 27 -0.67 -18.91 2.87
CA GLY A 27 -1.04 -19.78 3.98
C GLY A 27 -2.41 -19.46 4.55
N ALA A 28 -3.13 -20.52 4.94
CA ALA A 28 -4.48 -20.43 5.48
C ALA A 28 -4.51 -20.33 7.01
N ASP A 29 -3.35 -20.38 7.68
CA ASP A 29 -3.30 -20.27 9.13
C ASP A 29 -3.49 -18.82 9.61
N ARG A 30 -3.77 -18.67 10.91
CA ARG A 30 -4.04 -17.35 11.51
C ARG A 30 -2.83 -16.43 11.47
N TYR A 31 -1.62 -16.99 11.45
CA TYR A 31 -0.40 -16.20 11.43
C TYR A 31 -0.19 -15.58 10.05
N ASP A 32 -0.35 -16.36 8.99
CA ASP A 32 -0.27 -15.89 7.61
C ASP A 32 -1.37 -14.88 7.29
N GLN A 33 -2.61 -15.11 7.76
CA GLN A 33 -3.69 -14.10 7.66
C GLN A 33 -3.30 -12.78 8.34
N GLY A 34 -2.76 -12.84 9.56
CA GLY A 34 -2.29 -11.65 10.28
C GLY A 34 -1.14 -10.94 9.56
N ARG A 35 -0.20 -11.70 8.97
CA ARG A 35 0.91 -11.13 8.18
C ARG A 35 0.39 -10.43 6.92
N GLN A 36 -0.55 -11.04 6.21
CA GLN A 36 -1.19 -10.44 5.04
C GLN A 36 -1.93 -9.15 5.39
N MET A 37 -2.70 -9.14 6.49
CA MET A 37 -3.38 -7.94 6.97
C MET A 37 -2.39 -6.82 7.30
N ALA A 38 -1.28 -7.13 7.97
CA ALA A 38 -0.25 -6.14 8.30
C ALA A 38 0.35 -5.48 7.04
N TYR A 39 0.56 -6.23 5.96
CA TYR A 39 1.01 -5.64 4.70
C TYR A 39 -0.01 -4.67 4.12
N TYR A 40 -1.28 -5.03 4.10
CA TYR A 40 -2.34 -4.14 3.62
C TYR A 40 -2.53 -2.91 4.51
N GLU A 41 -2.36 -3.01 5.83
CA GLU A 41 -2.38 -1.87 6.75
C GLU A 41 -1.25 -0.88 6.46
N ILE A 42 -0.04 -1.37 6.18
CA ILE A 42 1.09 -0.51 5.81
C ILE A 42 0.80 0.19 4.49
N LEU A 43 0.30 -0.54 3.48
CA LEU A 43 -0.08 0.04 2.18
C LEU A 43 -1.17 1.10 2.33
N GLN A 44 -2.20 0.84 3.14
CA GLN A 44 -3.25 1.81 3.43
C GLN A 44 -2.66 3.08 4.07
N ARG A 45 -1.74 2.93 5.02
CA ARG A 45 -1.15 4.07 5.72
C ARG A 45 -0.25 4.92 4.83
N ILE A 46 0.46 4.31 3.88
CA ILE A 46 1.20 5.04 2.85
C ILE A 46 0.24 5.86 2.00
N LEU A 47 -0.89 5.27 1.60
CA LEU A 47 -1.89 5.93 0.78
C LEU A 47 -2.56 7.10 1.52
N ASP A 48 -2.96 6.91 2.78
CA ASP A 48 -3.51 7.99 3.63
C ASP A 48 -2.49 9.14 3.81
N SER A 49 -1.21 8.80 3.96
CA SER A 49 -0.13 9.78 4.10
C SER A 49 0.10 10.55 2.80
N ALA A 50 0.03 9.87 1.65
CA ALA A 50 0.13 10.46 0.33
C ALA A 50 -1.02 11.46 0.08
N GLU A 51 -2.25 11.06 0.39
CA GLU A 51 -3.43 11.92 0.28
C GLU A 51 -3.32 13.17 1.17
N THR A 52 -2.80 13.00 2.39
CA THR A 52 -2.59 14.12 3.34
C THR A 52 -1.64 15.19 2.77
N VAL A 53 -0.69 14.81 1.93
CA VAL A 53 0.24 15.74 1.27
C VAL A 53 -0.19 16.13 -0.14
N GLY A 54 -1.42 15.78 -0.54
CA GLY A 54 -2.00 16.14 -1.83
C GLY A 54 -1.57 15.26 -3.01
N MET A 55 -0.98 14.09 -2.75
CA MET A 55 -0.64 13.11 -3.78
C MET A 55 -1.82 12.16 -4.04
N THR A 56 -1.92 11.72 -5.29
CA THR A 56 -2.89 10.73 -5.75
C THR A 56 -2.37 9.30 -5.56
N ALA A 57 -3.29 8.33 -5.62
CA ALA A 57 -2.93 6.91 -5.58
C ALA A 57 -1.98 6.52 -6.74
N ASP A 58 -2.15 7.09 -7.92
CA ASP A 58 -1.29 6.85 -9.08
C ASP A 58 0.16 7.31 -8.84
N GLU A 59 0.32 8.47 -8.21
CA GLU A 59 1.65 9.03 -7.90
C GLU A 59 2.46 8.17 -6.90
N VAL A 60 1.78 7.32 -6.12
CA VAL A 60 2.40 6.36 -5.19
C VAL A 60 2.29 4.91 -5.66
N GLY A 61 1.88 4.66 -6.90
CA GLY A 61 1.85 3.31 -7.48
C GLY A 61 0.71 2.42 -6.96
N MET A 62 -0.38 3.01 -6.48
CA MET A 62 -1.57 2.31 -5.96
C MET A 62 -2.82 2.54 -6.83
N GLN A 63 -2.65 2.87 -8.12
CA GLN A 63 -3.78 3.04 -9.02
C GLN A 63 -4.62 1.75 -9.12
N GLY A 64 -5.91 1.85 -8.82
CA GLY A 64 -6.83 0.71 -8.87
C GLY A 64 -6.65 -0.33 -7.76
N PHE A 65 -5.78 -0.06 -6.77
CA PHE A 65 -5.55 -0.93 -5.63
C PHE A 65 -6.06 -0.25 -4.35
N ASP A 66 -7.00 -0.89 -3.66
CA ASP A 66 -7.56 -0.39 -2.40
C ASP A 66 -7.22 -1.35 -1.25
N PRO A 67 -6.10 -1.12 -0.53
CA PRO A 67 -5.70 -1.96 0.59
C PRO A 67 -6.75 -1.95 1.71
N GLY A 68 -7.40 -0.82 1.96
CA GLY A 68 -8.44 -0.67 2.98
C GLY A 68 -9.62 -1.62 2.77
N ALA A 69 -10.07 -1.80 1.52
CA ALA A 69 -11.10 -2.77 1.19
C ALA A 69 -10.71 -4.22 1.55
N LEU A 70 -9.43 -4.57 1.43
CA LEU A 70 -8.92 -5.91 1.73
C LEU A 70 -8.83 -6.20 3.24
N ILE A 71 -8.75 -5.16 4.07
CA ILE A 71 -8.73 -5.27 5.55
C ILE A 71 -10.02 -4.78 6.21
N GLY A 72 -11.07 -4.52 5.43
CA GLY A 72 -12.37 -4.07 5.95
C GLY A 72 -12.37 -2.66 6.54
N VAL A 73 -11.34 -1.85 6.24
CA VAL A 73 -11.31 -0.43 6.57
C VAL A 73 -12.05 0.32 5.47
N ARG A 74 -13.20 0.91 5.81
CA ARG A 74 -13.92 1.78 4.86
C ARG A 74 -13.09 3.04 4.61
N SER A 75 -12.48 3.13 3.45
CA SER A 75 -11.94 4.39 2.95
C SER A 75 -13.10 5.37 2.75
N ASN A 76 -12.94 6.61 3.20
CA ASN A 76 -13.96 7.67 3.05
C ASN A 76 -13.95 8.31 1.64
N ARG A 77 -13.34 7.63 0.65
CA ARG A 77 -13.25 8.09 -0.74
C ARG A 77 -14.64 8.09 -1.38
N ALA A 78 -15.08 9.26 -1.83
CA ALA A 78 -16.23 9.36 -2.73
C ALA A 78 -15.87 8.66 -4.05
N ALA A 79 -16.79 7.81 -4.52
CA ALA A 79 -16.73 7.14 -5.82
C ALA A 79 -16.53 8.10 -6.99
#